data_AF-A0A168NII8-F1
#
_entry.id   AF-A0A168NII8-F1
#
_cell.length_a   1.000
_cell.length_b   1.000
_cell.length_c   1.000
_cell.angle_alpha   90.00
_cell.angle_beta   90.00
_cell.angle_gamma   90.00
#
_symmetry.space_group_name_H-M   'P 1'
#
loop_
_entity.id
_entity.type
_entity.pdbx_description
1 polymer ?
#
loop_
_entity_poly.entity_id
_entity_poly.type
_entity_poly.pdbx_seq_one_letter_code
_entity_poly.pdbx_strand_id
1 'polypeptide(L)'
;MFQLMMMLLGLLAPLSGAPMDENVSTISPSATVQNVIYQVSDKDHYYQSLTSIESFETVNDISLWDRKEDLINKKGKALQVIENPILGCSEYVYDEMTVGICDDVVSYVHVDAIVGTLRVNGTDITISKKGIDDTLGIPQFYSEDGEVYIRGQQAIKVYKDSLTGTIQGIDFFDESSS
;
A
#
# COMPACT_ATOMS: atom_id res chain seq x y z
N MET A 1 11.53 30.85 -31.65
CA MET A 1 10.11 30.81 -32.04
C MET A 1 9.98 30.34 -33.49
N PHE A 2 10.26 29.06 -33.76
CA PHE A 2 9.78 28.32 -34.94
C PHE A 2 10.32 26.88 -34.84
N GLN A 3 9.62 25.97 -34.16
CA GLN A 3 9.84 24.52 -34.34
C GLN A 3 8.79 23.62 -33.67
N LEU A 4 7.61 24.15 -33.35
CA LEU A 4 6.52 23.38 -32.76
C LEU A 4 5.31 23.36 -33.71
N MET A 5 5.38 22.59 -34.79
CA MET A 5 4.19 22.11 -35.51
C MET A 5 4.61 21.21 -36.67
N MET A 6 4.76 19.91 -36.43
CA MET A 6 4.51 18.85 -37.42
C MET A 6 4.73 17.47 -36.78
N MET A 7 3.78 17.02 -35.98
CA MET A 7 3.54 15.59 -35.76
C MET A 7 2.11 15.43 -35.22
N LEU A 8 1.12 15.52 -36.12
CA LEU A 8 -0.22 15.03 -35.82
C LEU A 8 -0.96 14.69 -37.11
N LEU A 9 -0.52 13.64 -37.80
CA LEU A 9 -1.32 13.00 -38.84
C LEU A 9 -0.93 11.53 -38.95
N GLY A 10 -1.85 10.66 -38.55
CA GLY A 10 -1.82 9.26 -38.94
C GLY A 10 -2.40 8.36 -37.87
N LEU A 11 -3.34 7.52 -38.30
CA LEU A 11 -3.90 6.35 -37.59
C LEU A 11 -5.02 6.78 -36.61
N LEU A 12 -6.32 6.57 -36.88
CA LEU A 12 -6.96 5.38 -37.45
C LEU A 12 -8.30 5.76 -38.11
N ALA A 13 -8.55 5.18 -39.29
CA ALA A 13 -9.85 5.20 -39.95
C ALA A 13 -10.83 4.20 -39.28
N PRO A 14 -12.16 4.38 -39.47
CA PRO A 14 -13.17 3.50 -38.88
C PRO A 14 -13.32 2.21 -39.71
N LEU A 15 -13.33 1.05 -39.05
CA LEU A 15 -13.69 -0.22 -39.67
C LEU A 15 -15.18 -0.48 -39.44
N SER A 16 -15.94 -0.52 -40.54
CA SER A 16 -17.38 -0.81 -40.57
C SER A 16 -17.65 -2.21 -41.12
N GLY A 17 -18.64 -2.91 -40.54
CA GLY A 17 -19.37 -4.05 -41.11
C GLY A 17 -18.94 -5.42 -40.58
N ALA A 18 -19.80 -6.40 -40.27
CA ALA A 18 -21.26 -6.55 -40.21
C ALA A 18 -21.55 -7.86 -39.39
N PRO A 19 -22.75 -8.08 -38.83
CA PRO A 19 -23.08 -9.32 -38.13
C PRO A 19 -23.40 -10.44 -39.14
N MET A 20 -22.95 -11.67 -38.86
CA MET A 20 -23.43 -12.88 -39.55
C MET A 20 -24.35 -13.65 -38.60
N ASP A 21 -25.55 -13.89 -39.10
CA ASP A 21 -26.60 -14.71 -38.52
C ASP A 21 -26.48 -16.18 -38.96
N GLU A 22 -27.09 -17.03 -38.13
CA GLU A 22 -27.78 -18.29 -38.45
C GLU A 22 -27.04 -19.64 -38.67
N ASN A 23 -27.40 -20.53 -37.73
CA ASN A 23 -27.88 -21.93 -37.89
C ASN A 23 -26.87 -23.08 -38.07
N VAL A 24 -26.97 -24.10 -37.20
CA VAL A 24 -27.43 -25.47 -37.54
C VAL A 24 -27.35 -26.41 -36.31
N SER A 25 -28.54 -26.89 -35.93
CA SER A 25 -28.95 -28.25 -35.52
C SER A 25 -28.30 -29.05 -34.37
N THR A 26 -29.12 -29.20 -33.32
CA THR A 26 -29.54 -30.46 -32.64
C THR A 26 -28.53 -31.61 -32.46
N ILE A 27 -28.22 -31.91 -31.18
CA ILE A 27 -28.17 -33.29 -30.67
C ILE A 27 -28.57 -33.28 -29.19
N SER A 28 -29.66 -33.97 -28.83
CA SER A 28 -29.91 -34.41 -27.45
C SER A 28 -29.36 -35.83 -27.28
N PRO A 29 -28.67 -36.10 -26.18
CA PRO A 29 -29.11 -37.20 -25.34
C PRO A 29 -29.16 -36.80 -23.86
N SER A 30 -30.20 -37.28 -23.19
CA SER A 30 -30.37 -37.25 -21.74
C SER A 30 -29.17 -37.89 -21.05
N ALA A 31 -28.45 -37.12 -20.24
CA ALA A 31 -27.50 -37.62 -19.27
C ALA A 31 -27.97 -37.19 -17.88
N THR A 32 -28.51 -38.14 -17.11
CA THR A 32 -28.81 -37.98 -15.70
C THR A 32 -27.51 -37.63 -14.98
N VAL A 33 -27.37 -36.38 -14.53
CA VAL A 33 -26.23 -35.96 -13.71
C VAL A 33 -26.43 -36.59 -12.33
N GLN A 34 -25.67 -37.64 -12.03
CA GLN A 34 -25.50 -38.11 -10.66
C GLN A 34 -24.62 -37.10 -9.92
N ASN A 35 -25.26 -36.25 -9.12
CA ASN A 35 -24.56 -35.40 -8.17
C ASN A 35 -23.97 -36.31 -7.08
N VAL A 36 -22.68 -36.60 -7.16
CA VAL A 36 -21.93 -37.22 -6.05
C VAL A 36 -21.68 -36.13 -5.02
N ILE A 37 -22.45 -36.15 -3.93
CA ILE A 37 -22.19 -35.30 -2.77
C ILE A 37 -21.00 -35.92 -2.03
N TYR A 38 -19.80 -35.39 -2.26
CA TYR A 38 -18.70 -35.63 -1.34
C TYR A 38 -18.92 -34.76 -0.11
N GLN A 39 -19.35 -35.36 1.00
CA GLN A 39 -19.27 -34.71 2.30
C GLN A 39 -17.80 -34.69 2.72
N VAL A 40 -17.11 -33.61 2.37
CA VAL A 40 -15.82 -33.29 3.00
C VAL A 40 -16.16 -32.77 4.39
N SER A 41 -15.76 -33.54 5.39
CA SER A 41 -15.81 -33.16 6.80
C SER A 41 -15.04 -31.85 6.98
N ASP A 42 -15.77 -30.76 7.25
CA ASP A 42 -15.21 -29.49 7.70
C ASP A 42 -14.37 -29.74 8.95
N LYS A 43 -13.05 -29.73 8.76
CA LYS A 43 -12.11 -29.42 9.82
C LYS A 43 -11.61 -28.03 9.54
N ASP A 44 -12.21 -27.06 10.22
CA ASP A 44 -11.72 -25.72 10.53
C ASP A 44 -10.39 -25.35 9.87
N HIS A 45 -10.43 -25.05 8.57
CA HIS A 45 -9.46 -24.17 7.96
C HIS A 45 -10.09 -22.80 7.97
N TYR A 46 -9.79 -22.04 9.03
CA TYR A 46 -9.98 -20.59 9.04
C TYR A 46 -9.15 -20.05 7.86
N TYR A 47 -9.77 -19.96 6.69
CA TYR A 47 -9.31 -19.05 5.65
C TYR A 47 -9.48 -17.67 6.28
N GLN A 48 -8.44 -17.19 6.97
CA GLN A 48 -8.29 -15.77 7.17
C GLN A 48 -8.39 -15.18 5.77
N SER A 49 -9.51 -14.51 5.50
CA SER A 49 -9.59 -13.56 4.40
C SER A 49 -8.33 -12.72 4.52
N LEU A 50 -7.45 -12.82 3.53
CA LEU A 50 -6.33 -11.90 3.31
C LEU A 50 -6.96 -10.55 2.94
N THR A 51 -7.60 -9.93 3.93
CA THR A 51 -8.18 -8.61 3.76
C THR A 51 -7.00 -7.67 3.76
N SER A 52 -6.54 -7.32 2.57
CA SER A 52 -5.55 -6.27 2.39
C SER A 52 -6.06 -5.02 3.10
N ILE A 53 -5.17 -4.27 3.72
CA ILE A 53 -5.54 -2.97 4.27
C ILE A 53 -5.95 -2.05 3.09
N GLU A 54 -7.22 -1.65 3.05
CA GLU A 54 -7.82 -0.90 1.94
C GLU A 54 -7.58 0.62 2.03
N SER A 55 -7.29 1.14 3.23
CA SER A 55 -6.91 2.52 3.49
C SER A 55 -5.73 2.56 4.44
N PHE A 56 -4.81 3.49 4.26
CA PHE A 56 -3.92 3.86 5.35
C PHE A 56 -4.60 5.03 6.08
N GLU A 57 -4.61 4.99 7.40
CA GLU A 57 -5.18 6.06 8.24
C GLU A 57 -4.20 6.43 9.35
N THR A 58 -3.57 5.40 9.94
CA THR A 58 -2.56 5.57 10.97
C THR A 58 -1.42 4.55 10.84
N VAL A 59 -0.21 4.99 11.22
CA VAL A 59 0.93 4.13 11.51
C VAL A 59 1.40 4.39 12.93
N ASN A 60 1.52 3.33 13.73
CA ASN A 60 1.86 3.38 15.16
C ASN A 60 1.00 4.40 15.94
N ASP A 61 -0.30 4.43 15.63
CA ASP A 61 -1.36 5.32 16.15
C ASP A 61 -1.33 6.78 15.67
N ILE A 62 -0.39 7.12 14.79
CA ILE A 62 -0.21 8.47 14.27
C ILE A 62 -0.80 8.59 12.88
N SER A 63 -1.62 9.61 12.67
CA SER A 63 -2.15 9.99 11.37
C SER A 63 -1.34 11.13 10.78
N LEU A 64 -1.27 11.23 9.45
CA LEU A 64 -0.70 12.40 8.76
C LEU A 64 -1.53 13.67 8.99
N TRP A 65 -2.76 13.54 9.48
CA TRP A 65 -3.61 14.67 9.85
C TRP A 65 -3.41 15.14 11.29
N ASP A 66 -2.63 14.41 12.10
CA ASP A 66 -2.35 14.80 13.47
C ASP A 66 -1.53 16.09 13.50
N ARG A 67 -1.83 16.93 14.49
CA ARG A 67 -0.97 18.07 14.85
C ARG A 67 0.06 17.65 15.87
N LYS A 68 1.05 18.52 16.10
CA LYS A 68 2.02 18.36 17.18
C LYS A 68 1.37 18.07 18.54
N GLU A 69 0.28 18.78 18.86
CA GLU A 69 -0.44 18.57 20.12
C GLU A 69 -1.05 17.17 20.19
N ASP A 70 -1.61 16.65 19.09
CA ASP A 70 -2.17 15.30 19.04
C ASP A 70 -1.08 14.24 19.24
N LEU A 71 0.09 14.42 18.60
CA LEU A 71 1.24 13.54 18.81
C LEU A 71 1.65 13.50 20.31
N ILE A 72 1.76 14.66 20.94
CA ILE A 72 2.11 14.76 22.37
C ILE A 72 1.03 14.12 23.25
N ASN A 73 -0.25 14.28 22.91
CA ASN A 73 -1.35 13.68 23.65
C ASN A 73 -1.37 12.16 23.53
N LYS A 74 -1.05 11.62 22.35
CA LYS A 74 -1.04 10.17 22.07
C LYS A 74 0.19 9.46 22.63
N LYS A 75 1.38 10.07 22.48
CA LYS A 75 2.67 9.41 22.75
C LYS A 75 3.39 9.96 23.98
N GLY A 76 2.96 11.11 24.49
CA GLY A 76 3.69 11.83 25.53
C GLY A 76 4.94 12.50 24.99
N LYS A 77 5.90 12.73 25.89
CA LYS A 77 7.15 13.44 25.58
C LYS A 77 8.07 12.53 24.75
N ALA A 78 8.54 13.04 23.61
CA ALA A 78 9.58 12.40 22.81
C ALA A 78 10.91 12.25 23.58
N LEU A 79 11.66 11.21 23.24
CA LEU A 79 13.02 10.98 23.76
C LEU A 79 13.97 12.09 23.31
N GLN A 80 13.80 12.51 22.05
CA GLN A 80 14.58 13.56 21.42
C GLN A 80 13.69 14.34 20.46
N VAL A 81 13.96 15.64 20.34
CA VAL A 81 13.40 16.50 19.30
C VAL A 81 14.56 17.07 18.51
N ILE A 82 14.54 16.88 17.19
CA ILE A 82 15.57 17.38 16.25
C ILE A 82 14.92 18.47 15.42
N GLU A 83 15.34 19.72 15.61
CA GLU A 83 14.78 20.86 14.88
C GLU A 83 15.55 21.10 13.57
N ASN A 84 14.82 21.33 12.49
CA ASN A 84 15.37 21.82 11.23
C ASN A 84 14.76 23.20 10.90
N PRO A 85 15.37 24.29 11.41
CA PRO A 85 14.83 25.64 11.24
C PRO A 85 14.84 26.12 9.79
N ILE A 86 15.65 25.50 8.91
CA ILE A 86 15.70 25.86 7.48
C ILE A 86 14.44 25.37 6.77
N LEU A 87 13.97 24.17 7.11
CA LEU A 87 12.77 23.57 6.51
C LEU A 87 11.49 23.89 7.29
N GLY A 88 11.60 24.51 8.46
CA GLY A 88 10.44 24.71 9.34
C GLY A 88 9.86 23.40 9.89
N CYS A 89 10.69 22.35 9.92
CA CYS A 89 10.30 21.00 10.34
C CYS A 89 11.01 20.60 11.64
N SER A 90 10.46 19.61 12.33
CA SER A 90 11.08 18.98 13.48
C SER A 90 10.76 17.50 13.52
N GLU A 91 11.73 16.68 13.92
CA GLU A 91 11.56 15.25 14.12
C GLU A 91 11.41 14.94 15.61
N TYR A 92 10.39 14.17 15.97
CA TYR A 92 10.12 13.70 17.32
C TYR A 92 10.44 12.21 17.39
N VAL A 93 11.47 11.86 18.15
CA VAL A 93 11.98 10.49 18.23
C VAL A 93 11.39 9.78 19.45
N TYR A 94 10.84 8.60 19.22
CA TYR A 94 10.33 7.66 20.21
C TYR A 94 11.08 6.33 20.08
N ASP A 95 10.90 5.41 21.03
CA ASP A 95 11.62 4.11 21.01
C ASP A 95 11.29 3.29 19.75
N GLU A 96 10.06 3.42 19.25
CA GLU A 96 9.51 2.61 18.16
C GLU A 96 9.33 3.35 16.82
N MET A 97 9.53 4.67 16.78
CA MET A 97 9.32 5.48 15.57
C MET A 97 9.92 6.87 15.68
N THR A 98 10.09 7.52 14.52
CA THR A 98 10.33 8.96 14.41
C THR A 98 9.17 9.61 13.66
N VAL A 99 8.68 10.75 14.15
CA VAL A 99 7.59 11.50 13.52
C VAL A 99 8.11 12.85 13.04
N GLY A 100 8.08 13.08 11.74
CA GLY A 100 8.39 14.38 11.15
C GLY A 100 7.18 15.29 11.15
N ILE A 101 7.33 16.49 11.69
CA ILE A 101 6.29 17.53 11.71
C ILE A 101 6.79 18.75 10.97
N CYS A 102 6.02 19.23 10.00
CA CYS A 102 6.27 20.46 9.25
C CYS A 102 5.00 21.31 9.30
N ASP A 103 5.13 22.62 9.48
CA ASP A 103 3.98 23.54 9.62
C ASP A 103 2.94 23.07 10.66
N ASP A 104 3.42 22.50 11.77
CA ASP A 104 2.63 21.98 12.90
C ASP A 104 1.75 20.75 12.61
N VAL A 105 1.91 20.13 11.44
CA VAL A 105 1.20 18.91 11.01
C VAL A 105 2.19 17.77 10.76
N VAL A 106 1.79 16.53 11.03
CA VAL A 106 2.58 15.35 10.72
C VAL A 106 2.80 15.24 9.21
N SER A 107 4.05 15.23 8.79
CA SER A 107 4.45 15.05 7.40
C SER A 107 4.78 13.59 7.10
N TYR A 108 5.41 12.88 8.04
CA TYR A 108 5.66 11.44 7.91
C TYR A 108 5.86 10.76 9.26
N VAL A 109 5.76 9.43 9.25
CA VAL A 109 6.14 8.53 10.34
C VAL A 109 7.16 7.53 9.80
N HIS A 110 8.31 7.42 10.45
CA HIS A 110 9.37 6.47 10.14
C HIS A 110 9.47 5.40 11.23
N VAL A 111 9.57 4.13 10.84
CA VAL A 111 9.77 2.98 11.73
C VAL A 111 11.00 2.20 11.28
N ASP A 112 11.99 2.10 12.16
CA ASP A 112 13.20 1.31 11.91
C ASP A 112 12.87 -0.19 11.95
N ALA A 113 13.46 -0.97 11.03
CA ALA A 113 13.22 -2.41 10.98
C ALA A 113 13.63 -3.15 12.27
N ILE A 114 14.56 -2.61 13.05
CA ILE A 114 15.01 -3.19 14.33
C ILE A 114 13.88 -3.28 15.38
N VAL A 115 12.84 -2.45 15.25
CA VAL A 115 11.66 -2.48 16.11
C VAL A 115 10.89 -3.80 15.91
N GLY A 116 10.98 -4.41 14.72
CA GLY A 116 10.42 -5.72 14.40
C GLY A 116 8.91 -5.74 14.17
N THR A 117 8.18 -4.70 14.56
CA THR A 117 6.73 -4.58 14.38
C THR A 117 6.32 -3.20 13.87
N LEU A 118 5.36 -3.17 12.96
CA LEU A 118 4.67 -1.99 12.45
C LEU A 118 3.18 -2.13 12.75
N ARG A 119 2.51 -1.10 13.25
CA ARG A 119 1.05 -1.14 13.45
C ARG A 119 0.35 -0.21 12.47
N VAL A 120 -0.46 -0.76 11.56
CA VAL A 120 -1.21 0.01 10.56
C VAL A 120 -2.70 -0.11 10.85
N ASN A 121 -3.38 1.02 11.06
CA ASN A 121 -4.81 1.06 11.43
C ASN A 121 -5.16 0.14 12.61
N GLY A 122 -4.29 0.08 13.62
CA GLY A 122 -4.45 -0.80 14.78
C GLY A 122 -4.10 -2.27 14.55
N THR A 123 -3.72 -2.68 13.33
CA THR A 123 -3.28 -4.06 13.02
C THR A 123 -1.76 -4.17 13.15
N ASP A 124 -1.28 -5.04 14.04
CA ASP A 124 0.14 -5.34 14.17
C ASP A 124 0.66 -6.20 13.02
N ILE A 125 1.77 -5.78 12.43
CA ILE A 125 2.44 -6.40 11.29
C ILE A 125 3.88 -6.69 11.70
N THR A 126 4.31 -7.94 11.57
CA THR A 126 5.74 -8.27 11.72
C THR A 126 6.52 -7.69 10.55
N ILE A 127 7.57 -6.90 10.83
CA ILE A 127 8.46 -6.33 9.81
C ILE A 127 9.30 -7.46 9.21
N SER A 128 8.71 -8.09 8.20
CA SER A 128 9.26 -9.18 7.42
C SER A 128 8.59 -9.15 6.06
N LYS A 129 9.25 -9.68 5.03
CA LYS A 129 8.65 -9.74 3.69
C LYS A 129 7.25 -10.37 3.72
N LYS A 130 7.11 -11.51 4.42
CA LYS A 130 5.83 -12.21 4.53
C LYS A 130 4.77 -11.37 5.25
N GLY A 131 5.09 -10.80 6.41
CA GLY A 131 4.12 -10.02 7.19
C GLY A 131 3.62 -8.78 6.42
N ILE A 132 4.52 -8.11 5.73
CA ILE A 132 4.20 -6.97 4.86
C ILE A 132 3.34 -7.40 3.68
N ASP A 133 3.76 -8.41 2.90
CA ASP A 133 3.01 -8.87 1.72
C ASP A 133 1.61 -9.39 2.10
N ASP A 134 1.50 -10.15 3.20
CA ASP A 134 0.23 -10.73 3.66
C ASP A 134 -0.77 -9.65 4.08
N THR A 135 -0.29 -8.49 4.55
CA THR A 135 -1.15 -7.45 5.16
C THR A 135 -1.36 -6.25 4.24
N LEU A 136 -0.30 -5.74 3.61
CA LEU A 136 -0.35 -4.59 2.69
C LEU A 136 -0.66 -5.01 1.24
N GLY A 137 -0.58 -6.31 0.93
CA GLY A 137 -0.87 -6.85 -0.39
C GLY A 137 0.27 -6.63 -1.39
N ILE A 138 -0.09 -6.27 -2.63
CA ILE A 138 0.86 -6.05 -3.73
C ILE A 138 1.25 -4.57 -3.76
N PRO A 139 2.55 -4.23 -3.80
CA PRO A 139 2.98 -2.84 -3.95
C PRO A 139 2.69 -2.31 -5.36
N GLN A 140 2.41 -1.02 -5.43
CA GLN A 140 2.13 -0.29 -6.66
C GLN A 140 3.41 0.11 -7.40
N PHE A 141 4.51 0.32 -6.67
CA PHE A 141 5.82 0.64 -7.24
C PHE A 141 6.93 -0.19 -6.62
N TYR A 142 7.93 -0.50 -7.44
CA TYR A 142 9.15 -1.19 -7.06
C TYR A 142 10.34 -0.32 -7.47
N SER A 143 11.28 -0.12 -6.56
CA SER A 143 12.54 0.59 -6.78
C SER A 143 13.72 -0.25 -6.26
N GLU A 144 14.94 0.18 -6.56
CA GLU A 144 16.15 -0.48 -6.05
C GLU A 144 16.19 -0.47 -4.52
N ASP A 145 15.69 0.60 -3.91
CA ASP A 145 15.72 0.85 -2.47
C ASP A 145 14.44 0.44 -1.74
N GLY A 146 13.45 -0.16 -2.41
CA GLY A 146 12.23 -0.57 -1.73
C GLY A 146 10.99 -0.82 -2.59
N GLU A 147 9.87 -0.94 -1.88
CA GLU A 147 8.53 -1.15 -2.42
C GLU A 147 7.59 -0.08 -1.87
N VAL A 148 6.69 0.45 -2.70
CA VAL A 148 5.71 1.47 -2.30
C VAL A 148 4.31 0.92 -2.43
N TYR A 149 3.56 1.01 -1.34
CA TYR A 149 2.15 0.64 -1.24
C TYR A 149 1.34 1.93 -1.16
N ILE A 150 0.32 2.08 -1.99
CA ILE A 150 -0.51 3.30 -2.04
C ILE A 150 -1.95 2.94 -1.74
N ARG A 151 -2.61 3.74 -0.90
CA ARG A 151 -4.05 3.68 -0.61
C ARG A 151 -4.61 5.10 -0.51
N GLY A 152 -5.36 5.52 -1.52
CA GLY A 152 -5.85 6.89 -1.61
C GLY A 152 -4.70 7.89 -1.79
N GLN A 153 -4.63 8.90 -0.92
CA GLN A 153 -3.58 9.94 -0.93
C GLN A 153 -2.41 9.59 -0.02
N GLN A 154 -2.36 8.37 0.52
CA GLN A 154 -1.35 7.97 1.50
C GLN A 154 -0.55 6.79 0.98
N ALA A 155 0.72 6.76 1.36
CA ALA A 155 1.66 5.76 0.93
C ALA A 155 2.44 5.20 2.12
N ILE A 156 2.79 3.92 2.00
CA ILE A 156 3.78 3.25 2.84
C ILE A 156 4.94 2.83 1.93
N LYS A 157 6.16 3.31 2.21
CA LYS A 157 7.38 2.84 1.53
C LYS A 157 8.14 1.93 2.47
N VAL A 158 8.42 0.72 2.01
CA VAL A 158 9.24 -0.28 2.70
C VAL A 158 10.64 -0.25 2.09
N TYR A 159 11.60 0.29 2.82
CA TYR A 159 12.98 0.38 2.38
C TYR A 159 13.70 -0.95 2.50
N LYS A 160 14.51 -1.29 1.51
CA LYS A 160 15.29 -2.52 1.46
C LYS A 160 16.73 -2.23 1.12
N ASP A 161 17.63 -2.99 1.72
CA ASP A 161 19.01 -3.06 1.28
C ASP A 161 19.06 -3.71 -0.11
N SER A 162 19.65 -3.02 -1.08
CA SER A 162 19.58 -3.44 -2.50
C SER A 162 20.37 -4.71 -2.80
N LEU A 163 21.31 -5.10 -1.93
CA LEU A 163 22.14 -6.29 -2.09
C LEU A 163 21.49 -7.52 -1.46
N THR A 164 20.93 -7.38 -0.26
CA THR A 164 20.40 -8.49 0.55
C THR A 164 18.88 -8.61 0.49
N GLY A 165 18.19 -7.54 0.06
CA GLY A 165 16.73 -7.44 0.12
C GLY A 165 16.17 -7.30 1.55
N THR A 166 17.04 -7.10 2.54
CA THR A 166 16.64 -6.99 3.94
C THR A 166 15.94 -5.66 4.19
N ILE A 167 14.77 -5.69 4.83
CA ILE A 167 14.03 -4.47 5.19
C ILE A 167 14.86 -3.64 6.17
N GLN A 168 15.03 -2.36 5.87
CA GLN A 168 15.80 -1.41 6.69
C GLN A 168 14.89 -0.48 7.49
N GLY A 169 13.74 -0.13 6.94
CA GLY A 169 12.78 0.76 7.61
C GLY A 169 11.52 0.94 6.77
N ILE A 170 10.55 1.64 7.35
CA ILE A 170 9.24 1.85 6.74
C ILE A 170 8.82 3.30 6.98
N ASP A 171 8.45 4.01 5.91
CA ASP A 171 7.86 5.35 6.00
C ASP A 171 6.37 5.31 5.67
N PHE A 172 5.61 6.12 6.39
CA PHE A 172 4.22 6.46 6.11
C PHE A 172 4.11 7.96 5.85
N PHE A 173 3.57 8.34 4.69
CA PHE A 173 3.59 9.72 4.20
C PHE A 173 2.49 9.95 3.16
N ASP A 174 2.27 11.22 2.79
CA ASP A 174 1.32 11.59 1.74
C ASP A 174 1.93 11.28 0.37
N GLU A 175 1.19 10.60 -0.51
CA GLU A 175 1.70 10.13 -1.80
C GLU A 175 2.27 11.27 -2.67
N SER A 176 1.74 12.48 -2.54
CA SER A 176 2.24 13.66 -3.24
C SER A 176 3.64 14.14 -2.79
N SER A 177 4.18 13.53 -1.73
CA SER A 177 5.52 13.79 -1.21
C SER A 177 6.60 12.84 -1.77
N SER A 178 6.23 11.91 -2.68
CA SER A 178 7.15 10.96 -3.32
C SER A 178 7.92 11.50 -4.53
#